data_AF-A0A2E8X2F6-F1
#
_entry.id   AF-A0A2E8X2F6-F1
#
_cell.length_a   1.000
_cell.length_b   1.000
_cell.length_c   1.000
_cell.angle_alpha   90.00
_cell.angle_beta   90.00
_cell.angle_gamma   90.00
#
_symmetry.space_group_name_H-M   'P 1'
#
loop_
_entity.id
_entity.type
_entity.pdbx_description
1 polymer ?
#
loop_
_entity_poly.entity_id
_entity_poly.type
_entity_poly.pdbx_seq_one_letter_code
_entity_poly.pdbx_strand_id
1 'polypeptide(L)'
;MYLMTVLRFPFVWGLFGFIIGAFLGANNTSVILLTLLLVGFLVFMKLSGPAEEKKEGLLFAGGPILIIAWILGFMIKGLVLN
;
A
#
# COMPACT_ATOMS: atom_id res chain seq x y z
N MET A 1 11.88 -15.56 -5.69
CA MET A 1 12.86 -14.81 -4.87
C MET A 1 12.76 -13.29 -5.10
N TYR A 2 12.74 -12.80 -6.34
CA TYR A 2 12.65 -11.36 -6.65
C TYR A 2 11.39 -10.64 -6.14
N LEU A 3 10.21 -11.25 -6.23
CA LEU A 3 8.95 -10.61 -5.83
C LEU A 3 8.94 -10.20 -4.34
N MET A 4 9.41 -11.08 -3.46
CA MET A 4 9.47 -10.81 -2.02
C MET A 4 10.48 -9.70 -1.70
N THR A 5 11.57 -9.59 -2.47
CA THR A 5 12.53 -8.49 -2.34
C THR A 5 11.92 -7.16 -2.76
N VAL A 6 11.11 -7.14 -3.82
CA VAL A 6 10.44 -5.92 -4.30
C VAL A 6 9.37 -5.46 -3.31
N LEU A 7 8.54 -6.39 -2.82
CA LEU A 7 7.46 -6.07 -1.86
C LEU A 7 7.96 -5.60 -0.49
N ARG A 8 9.25 -5.82 -0.16
CA ARG A 8 9.88 -5.24 1.04
C ARG A 8 10.08 -3.72 0.94
N PHE A 9 10.06 -3.14 -0.28
CA PHE A 9 10.13 -1.70 -0.43
C PHE A 9 8.74 -1.09 -0.18
N PRO A 10 8.57 -0.23 0.83
CA PRO A 10 7.26 0.26 1.22
C PRO A 10 6.59 1.12 0.13
N PHE A 11 7.39 1.76 -0.73
CA PHE A 11 6.91 2.55 -1.85
C PHE A 11 6.14 1.74 -2.89
N VAL A 12 6.35 0.42 -2.97
CA VAL A 12 5.58 -0.45 -3.87
C VAL A 12 4.12 -0.50 -3.41
N TRP A 13 3.89 -0.68 -2.12
CA TRP A 13 2.55 -0.64 -1.51
C TRP A 13 1.92 0.75 -1.63
N GLY A 14 2.73 1.80 -1.41
CA GLY A 14 2.32 3.18 -1.62
C GLY A 14 1.87 3.47 -3.04
N LEU A 15 2.60 2.99 -4.05
CA LEU A 15 2.26 3.18 -5.46
C LEU A 15 0.88 2.58 -5.78
N PHE A 16 0.61 1.36 -5.30
CA PHE A 16 -0.71 0.75 -5.47
C PHE A 16 -1.82 1.55 -4.80
N GLY A 17 -1.61 1.98 -3.55
CA GLY A 17 -2.54 2.85 -2.83
C GLY A 17 -2.83 4.14 -3.60
N PHE A 18 -1.77 4.83 -4.04
CA PHE A 18 -1.86 6.07 -4.80
C PHE A 18 -2.64 5.92 -6.10
N ILE A 19 -2.33 4.91 -6.91
CA ILE A 19 -3.03 4.65 -8.17
C ILE A 19 -4.52 4.42 -7.90
N ILE A 20 -4.85 3.55 -6.94
CA ILE A 20 -6.26 3.27 -6.59
C ILE A 20 -6.97 4.57 -6.17
N GLY A 21 -6.36 5.35 -5.28
CA GLY A 21 -6.92 6.63 -4.82
C GLY A 21 -7.10 7.63 -5.95
N ALA A 22 -6.08 7.84 -6.77
CA ALA A 22 -6.07 8.84 -7.84
C ALA A 22 -7.05 8.54 -8.97
N PHE A 23 -7.25 7.26 -9.32
CA PHE A 23 -8.14 6.88 -10.40
C PHE A 23 -9.58 6.65 -9.93
N LEU A 24 -9.77 6.02 -8.77
CA LEU A 24 -11.11 5.62 -8.30
C LEU A 24 -11.70 6.60 -7.29
N GLY A 25 -10.88 7.35 -6.56
CA GLY A 25 -11.33 8.22 -5.48
C GLY A 25 -11.70 7.42 -4.23
N ALA A 26 -12.40 8.06 -3.29
CA ALA A 26 -12.91 7.40 -2.08
C ALA A 26 -14.27 6.68 -2.32
N ASN A 27 -14.37 5.88 -3.38
CA ASN A 27 -15.59 5.14 -3.71
C ASN A 27 -15.57 3.70 -3.20
N ASN A 28 -16.71 3.00 -3.29
CA ASN A 28 -16.86 1.64 -2.74
C ASN A 28 -15.86 0.64 -3.37
N THR A 29 -15.64 0.72 -4.69
CA THR A 29 -14.67 -0.14 -5.40
C THR A 29 -13.24 0.09 -4.93
N SER A 30 -12.85 1.34 -4.75
CA SER A 30 -11.54 1.76 -4.25
C SER A 30 -11.27 1.21 -2.86
N VAL A 31 -12.27 1.29 -1.97
CA VAL A 31 -12.17 0.76 -0.61
C VAL A 31 -12.02 -0.76 -0.62
N ILE A 32 -12.79 -1.49 -1.44
CA ILE A 32 -12.66 -2.96 -1.56
C ILE A 32 -11.24 -3.34 -2.03
N LEU A 33 -10.71 -2.66 -3.05
CA LEU A 33 -9.34 -2.91 -3.53
C LEU A 33 -8.29 -2.60 -2.46
N LEU A 34 -8.46 -1.50 -1.72
CA LEU A 34 -7.58 -1.16 -0.60
C LEU A 34 -7.62 -2.24 0.49
N THR A 35 -8.81 -2.73 0.84
CA THR A 35 -8.98 -3.82 1.81
C THR A 35 -8.26 -5.09 1.35
N LEU A 36 -8.42 -5.48 0.08
CA LEU A 36 -7.72 -6.65 -0.47
C LEU A 36 -6.20 -6.50 -0.42
N LEU A 37 -5.68 -5.30 -0.71
CA LEU A 37 -4.25 -5.03 -0.60
C LEU A 37 -3.76 -5.05 0.85
N LEU A 38 -4.54 -4.54 1.81
CA LEU A 38 -4.19 -4.61 3.24
C LEU A 38 -4.15 -6.07 3.73
N VAL A 39 -5.11 -6.90 3.34
CA VAL A 39 -5.07 -8.34 3.61
C VAL A 39 -3.84 -8.98 2.95
N GLY A 40 -3.55 -8.63 1.70
CA GLY A 40 -2.34 -9.05 1.00
C GLY A 40 -1.06 -8.65 1.71
N PHE A 41 -1.00 -7.44 2.27
CA PHE A 41 0.12 -6.95 3.07
C PHE A 41 0.31 -7.77 4.35
N LEU A 42 -0.77 -8.12 5.06
CA LEU A 42 -0.71 -8.99 6.24
C LEU A 42 -0.19 -10.39 5.89
N VAL A 43 -0.63 -10.96 4.77
CA VAL A 43 -0.12 -12.23 4.26
C VAL A 43 1.37 -12.12 3.94
N PHE A 44 1.80 -11.04 3.27
CA PHE A 44 3.20 -10.78 2.96
C PHE A 44 4.06 -10.64 4.23
N MET A 45 3.57 -9.96 5.26
CA MET A 45 4.24 -9.86 6.57
C MET A 45 4.43 -11.25 7.18
N LYS A 46 3.39 -12.08 7.21
CA LYS A 46 3.46 -13.46 7.72
C LYS A 46 4.50 -14.31 6.99
N LEU A 47 4.64 -14.12 5.68
CA LEU A 47 5.60 -14.85 4.84
C LEU A 47 7.03 -14.30 4.91
N SER A 48 7.24 -13.09 5.45
CA SER A 48 8.54 -12.42 5.45
C SER A 48 9.52 -12.94 6.50
N GLY A 49 9.04 -13.82 7.40
CA GLY A 49 9.85 -14.48 8.42
C GLY A 49 10.06 -13.63 9.68
N PRO A 50 11.03 -14.01 10.54
CA PRO A 50 11.31 -13.32 11.79
C PRO A 50 11.77 -11.88 11.57
N ALA A 51 11.49 -11.02 12.55
CA ALA A 51 11.89 -9.63 12.51
C ALA A 51 13.43 -9.49 12.50
N GLU A 52 13.93 -8.62 11.63
CA GLU A 52 15.36 -8.28 11.54
C GLU A 52 15.51 -6.77 11.81
N GLU A 53 16.16 -6.39 12.90
CA GLU A 53 16.25 -5.01 13.42
C GLU A 53 16.56 -3.96 12.34
N LYS A 54 17.48 -4.27 11.42
CA LYS A 54 17.91 -3.34 10.36
C LYS A 54 16.91 -3.14 9.22
N LYS A 55 15.96 -4.07 9.02
CA LYS A 55 15.06 -4.09 7.86
C LYS A 55 13.58 -4.08 8.23
N GLU A 56 13.26 -4.30 9.50
CA GLU A 56 11.88 -4.41 9.98
C GLU A 56 11.07 -3.14 9.73
N GLY A 57 11.68 -1.97 9.94
CA GLY A 57 11.02 -0.69 9.69
C GLY A 57 10.58 -0.52 8.24
N LEU A 58 11.43 -0.89 7.28
CA LEU A 58 11.11 -0.82 5.85
C LEU A 58 10.01 -1.81 5.47
N LEU A 59 10.08 -3.04 6.01
CA LEU A 59 9.09 -4.08 5.80
C LEU A 59 7.71 -3.64 6.31
N PHE A 60 7.65 -3.15 7.56
CA PHE A 60 6.41 -2.75 8.21
C PHE A 60 5.80 -1.47 7.63
N ALA A 61 6.62 -0.52 7.18
CA ALA A 61 6.15 0.77 6.65
C ALA A 61 5.23 0.65 5.42
N GLY A 62 5.22 -0.50 4.72
CA GLY A 62 4.38 -0.71 3.54
C GLY A 62 2.88 -0.52 3.80
N GLY A 63 2.36 -1.04 4.92
CA GLY A 63 0.95 -0.91 5.28
C GLY A 63 0.50 0.53 5.51
N PRO A 64 1.15 1.30 6.40
CA PRO A 64 0.86 2.71 6.59
C PRO A 64 1.04 3.56 5.32
N ILE A 65 2.12 3.34 4.57
CA ILE A 65 2.36 4.07 3.32
C ILE A 65 1.28 3.80 2.27
N LEU A 66 0.74 2.58 2.19
CA LEU A 66 -0.37 2.26 1.31
C LEU A 66 -1.62 3.10 1.59
N ILE A 67 -1.99 3.25 2.87
CA ILE A 67 -3.16 4.04 3.28
C ILE A 67 -2.91 5.53 3.02
N ILE A 68 -1.76 6.06 3.44
CA ILE A 68 -1.42 7.48 3.26
C ILE A 68 -1.39 7.84 1.77
N ALA A 69 -0.76 7.01 0.95
CA ALA A 69 -0.67 7.24 -0.48
C ALA A 69 -2.06 7.15 -1.17
N TRP A 70 -2.92 6.24 -0.72
CA TRP A 70 -4.32 6.19 -1.16
C TRP A 70 -5.08 7.47 -0.81
N ILE A 71 -4.91 7.99 0.41
CA ILE A 71 -5.50 9.26 0.84
C ILE A 71 -5.05 10.41 -0.07
N LEU A 72 -3.74 10.53 -0.29
CA LEU A 72 -3.18 11.54 -1.19
C LEU A 72 -3.73 11.41 -2.62
N GLY A 73 -3.83 10.18 -3.13
CA GLY A 73 -4.38 9.91 -4.45
C GLY A 73 -5.82 10.40 -4.60
N PHE A 74 -6.72 10.00 -3.69
CA PHE A 74 -8.11 10.42 -3.81
C PHE A 74 -8.31 11.91 -3.53
N MET A 75 -7.50 12.52 -2.66
CA MET A 75 -7.50 13.96 -2.45
C MET A 75 -7.16 14.69 -3.76
N ILE A 76 -6.11 14.28 -4.46
CA ILE A 76 -5.75 14.85 -5.76
C ILE A 76 -6.90 14.68 -6.76
N LYS A 77 -7.51 13.50 -6.81
CA LYS A 77 -8.67 13.26 -7.67
C LYS A 77 -9.81 14.25 -7.39
N GLY A 78 -10.17 14.42 -6.12
CA GLY A 78 -11.27 15.30 -5.72
C GLY A 78 -10.98 16.80 -5.82
N LEU A 79 -9.72 17.22 -5.77
CA LEU A 79 -9.33 18.63 -5.83
C LEU A 79 -8.93 19.10 -7.24
N VAL A 80 -8.29 18.24 -8.03
CA VAL A 80 -7.64 18.62 -9.30
C VAL A 80 -8.31 17.97 -10.51
N LEU A 81 -8.79 16.74 -10.37
CA LEU A 81 -9.36 15.94 -11.47
C LEU A 81 -10.89 15.87 -11.43
N ASN A 82 -11.51 16.70 -10.59
CA ASN A 82 -12.95 16.73 -10.36
C ASN A 82 -13.68 17.44 -11.50
#